data_AF-A0A4Y7PHZ1-F1
#
_entry.id   AF-A0A4Y7PHZ1-F1
#
_cell.length_a   1.000
_cell.length_b   1.000
_cell.length_c   1.000
_cell.angle_alpha   90.00
_cell.angle_beta   90.00
_cell.angle_gamma   90.00
#
_symmetry.space_group_name_H-M   'P 1'
#
loop_
_entity.id
_entity.type
_entity.pdbx_description
1 polymer ?
#
loop_
_entity_poly.entity_id
_entity_poly.type
_entity_poly.pdbx_seq_one_letter_code
_entity_poly.pdbx_strand_id
1 'polypeptide(L)' 'MRCTDLASLINAIYNGLQNGQPPSDYFLHRMILSARNDDVNDINSIVLAQLPGEERVFTSADSVV' A
#
# COMPACT_ATOMS: atom_id res chain seq x y z
N MET A 1 -13.44 -12.66 9.94
CA MET A 1 -12.97 -11.35 10.43
C MET A 1 -13.81 -10.27 9.77
N ARG A 2 -14.38 -9.33 10.53
CA ARG A 2 -15.10 -8.18 9.97
C ARG A 2 -14.27 -6.95 10.27
N CYS A 3 -13.88 -6.21 9.24
CA CYS A 3 -13.25 -4.91 9.36
C CYS A 3 -14.35 -3.86 9.22
N THR A 4 -14.34 -2.84 10.08
CA THR A 4 -15.38 -1.79 10.12
C THR A 4 -14.97 -0.52 9.38
N ASP A 5 -13.69 -0.41 9.06
CA ASP A 5 -13.06 0.76 8.49
C ASP A 5 -11.80 0.33 7.72
N LEU A 6 -11.25 1.25 6.94
CA LEU A 6 -10.12 0.96 6.07
C LEU A 6 -8.83 0.65 6.85
N ALA A 7 -8.60 1.33 7.99
CA ALA A 7 -7.40 1.10 8.79
C ALA A 7 -7.38 -0.30 9.40
N SER A 8 -8.53 -0.78 9.90
CA SER A 8 -8.67 -2.15 10.41
C SER A 8 -8.51 -3.19 9.30
N LEU A 9 -8.94 -2.91 8.06
CA LEU A 9 -8.67 -3.77 6.91
C LEU A 9 -7.17 -3.83 6.57
N ILE A 10 -6.51 -2.68 6.46
CA ILE A 10 -5.08 -2.60 6.14
C ILE A 10 -4.26 -3.35 7.18
N ASN A 11 -4.51 -3.13 8.48
CA ASN A 11 -3.79 -3.83 9.55
C ASN A 11 -4.06 -5.35 9.57
N ALA A 12 -5.26 -5.78 9.16
CA ALA A 12 -5.60 -7.20 9.07
C ALA A 12 -4.81 -7.93 7.97
N ILE A 13 -4.59 -7.26 6.83
CA ILE A 13 -3.91 -7.83 5.66
C ILE A 13 -2.39 -7.65 5.76
N TYR A 14 -1.94 -6.44 6.12
CA TYR A 14 -0.55 -6.04 6.20
C TYR A 14 -0.11 -5.83 7.65
N ASN A 15 -0.08 -6.91 8.42
CA ASN A 15 0.34 -6.83 9.81
C ASN A 15 1.85 -6.57 9.93
N GLY A 16 2.23 -5.58 10.76
CA GLY A 16 3.63 -5.35 11.11
C GLY A 16 4.49 -4.68 10.04
N LEU A 17 3.91 -3.83 9.19
CA LEU A 17 4.64 -3.04 8.18
C LEU A 17 5.82 -2.23 8.75
N GLN A 18 5.73 -1.84 10.03
CA GLN A 18 6.77 -1.08 10.74
C GLN A 18 7.95 -1.94 11.23
N ASN A 19 7.87 -3.27 11.14
CA ASN A 19 8.87 -4.19 11.70
C ASN A 19 10.09 -4.39 10.78
N GLY A 20 10.19 -3.63 9.68
CA GLY A 20 11.25 -3.73 8.70
C GLY A 20 10.74 -4.17 7.34
N GLN A 21 11.66 -4.50 6.44
CA GLN A 21 11.33 -4.80 5.06
C GLN A 21 10.71 -6.20 4.94
N PRO A 22 9.48 -6.33 4.41
CA PRO A 22 8.86 -7.62 4.20
C PRO A 22 9.56 -8.40 3.07
N PRO A 23 9.36 -9.73 2.99
CA PRO A 23 9.80 -10.52 1.84
C PRO A 23 9.28 -9.96 0.51
N SER A 24 10.01 -10.20 -0.59
CA SER A 24 9.71 -9.63 -1.90
C SER A 24 8.33 -10.01 -2.47
N ASP A 25 7.76 -11.12 -2.02
CA ASP A 25 6.46 -11.65 -2.43
C ASP A 25 5.31 -11.32 -1.46
N TYR A 26 5.59 -10.62 -0.36
CA TYR A 26 4.63 -10.36 0.71
C TYR A 26 3.34 -9.70 0.21
N PHE A 27 3.47 -8.65 -0.61
CA PHE A 27 2.32 -7.93 -1.16
C PHE A 27 1.62 -8.72 -2.28
N LEU A 28 2.37 -9.54 -3.05
CA LEU A 28 1.81 -10.33 -4.16
C LEU A 28 0.71 -11.29 -3.68
N HIS A 29 0.88 -11.86 -2.49
CA HIS A 29 -0.08 -12.80 -1.90
C HIS A 29 -1.17 -12.15 -1.03
N ARG A 30 -1.17 -10.82 -0.94
CA ARG A 30 -2.01 -10.06 0.01
C ARG A 30 -2.64 -8.82 -0.62
N MET A 31 -2.92 -8.84 -1.93
CA MET A 31 -3.46 -7.68 -2.63
C MET A 31 -4.85 -7.29 -2.08
N ILE A 32 -5.01 -6.00 -1.78
CA ILE A 32 -6.31 -5.38 -1.56
C ILE A 32 -6.79 -4.86 -2.92
N LEU A 33 -7.96 -5.33 -3.37
CA LEU A 33 -8.54 -4.93 -4.66
C LEU A 33 -9.66 -3.92 -4.43
N SER A 34 -9.70 -2.87 -5.24
CA SER A 34 -10.82 -1.92 -5.30
C SER A 34 -11.27 -1.70 -6.74
N ALA A 35 -12.53 -1.29 -6.92
CA ALA A 35 -13.14 -1.06 -8.22
C ALA A 35 -12.76 0.29 -8.84
N ARG A 36 -12.33 1.28 -8.04
CA ARG A 36 -11.97 2.62 -8.51
C ARG A 36 -10.49 2.90 -8.25
N ASN A 37 -9.84 3.51 -9.23
CA ASN A 37 -8.43 3.89 -9.10
C ASN A 37 -8.19 4.93 -8.00
N ASP A 38 -9.14 5.83 -7.73
CA ASP A 38 -9.05 6.78 -6.63
C ASP A 38 -8.91 6.04 -5.29
N ASP A 39 -9.76 5.03 -5.05
CA ASP A 39 -9.69 4.21 -3.84
C ASP A 39 -8.39 3.39 -3.79
N VAL A 40 -7.91 2.87 -4.93
CA VAL A 40 -6.61 2.17 -5.02
C VAL A 40 -5.47 3.11 -4.62
N ASN A 41 -5.50 4.35 -5.11
CA ASN A 41 -4.50 5.36 -4.80
C ASN A 41 -4.49 5.70 -3.31
N ASP A 42 -5.66 5.94 -2.71
CA ASP A 42 -5.79 6.26 -1.29
C ASP A 42 -5.29 5.11 -0.40
N ILE A 43 -5.64 3.87 -0.74
CA ILE A 43 -5.16 2.67 -0.02
C ILE A 43 -3.63 2.58 -0.10
N ASN A 44 -3.06 2.71 -1.31
CA ASN A 44 -1.62 2.62 -1.51
C ASN A 44 -0.86 3.71 -0.75
N SER A 45 -1.37 4.95 -0.74
CA SER A 45 -0.78 6.05 0.04
C SER A 45 -0.79 5.77 1.54
N ILE A 46 -1.89 5.25 2.09
CA ILE A 46 -1.99 4.90 3.52
C ILE A 46 -1.03 3.76 3.90
N VAL A 47 -0.88 2.77 3.02
CA VAL A 47 0.05 1.64 3.23
C VAL A 47 1.49 2.13 3.14
N LEU A 48 1.84 2.95 2.14
CA LEU A 48 3.18 3.48 1.94
C LEU A 48 3.63 4.33 3.14
N ALA A 49 2.74 5.17 3.69
CA ALA A 49 3.03 5.99 4.86
C ALA A 49 3.30 5.18 6.15
N GLN A 50 2.97 3.89 6.17
CA GLN A 50 3.25 2.97 7.28
C GLN A 50 4.55 2.18 7.10
N LEU A 51 5.23 2.32 5.97
CA LEU A 51 6.53 1.69 5.78
C LEU A 51 7.63 2.54 6.42
N PRO A 52 8.62 1.93 7.08
CA PRO A 52 9.76 2.67 7.61
C PRO A 52 10.64 3.19 6.46
N GLY A 53 11.24 4.36 6.65
CA GLY A 53 12.18 4.96 5.69
C GLY A 53 11.73 6.32 5.17
N GLU A 54 12.33 6.73 4.05
CA GLU A 54 12.05 8.01 3.37
C GLU A 54 11.20 7.75 2.12
N GLU A 55 10.07 8.46 2.00
CA GLU A 55 9.26 8.45 0.79
C GLU A 55 10.00 9.15 -0.36
N ARG A 56 9.98 8.53 -1.54
CA ARG A 56 10.60 9.09 -2.75
C ARG A 56 9.62 9.05 -3.90
N VAL A 57 9.53 10.17 -4.60
CA VAL A 57 8.73 10.30 -5.82
C VAL A 57 9.64 10.12 -7.02
N PHE A 58 9.32 9.16 -7.88
CA PHE A 58 9.98 8.94 -9.16
C PHE A 58 9.05 9.39 -10.28
N THR A 59 9.39 10.50 -10.94
CA THR A 59 8.64 10.99 -12.09
C THR A 59 8.93 10.12 -13.30
N SER A 60 7.90 9.87 -14.14
CA SER A 60 8.12 9.15 -15.40
C SER A 60 9.15 9.88 -16.27
N ALA A 61 9.98 9.12 -16.97
CA ALA A 61 10.90 9.64 -17.97
C ALA A 61 10.22 9.91 -19.33
N ASP A 62 8.93 9.57 -19.45
CA ASP A 62 8.17 9.83 -20.67
C ASP A 62 7.97 11.34 -20.90
N SER A 63 8.28 11.76 -22.12
CA SER A 63 7.96 13.10 -22.63
C SER A 63 6.78 13.01 -23.59
N VAL A 64 5.76 13.83 -23.40
CA VAL A 64 4.71 14.01 -24.42
C VAL A 64 5.27 14.98 -25.46
N VAL A 65 5.54 14.48 -26.67
CA VAL A 65 5.98 15.28 -27.82
C VAL A 65 4.79 15.73 -28.65
#